data_AF-A0A382MW31-F1
#
_entry.id   AF-A0A382MW31-F1
#
_cell.length_a   1.000
_cell.length_b   1.000
_cell.length_c   1.000
_cell.angle_alpha   90.00
_cell.angle_beta   90.00
_cell.angle_gamma   90.00
#
_symmetry.space_group_name_H-M   'P 1'
#
loop_
_entity.id
_entity.type
_entity.pdbx_description
1 polymer ?
#
loop_
_entity_poly.entity_id
_entity_poly.type
_entity_poly.pdbx_seq_one_letter_code
_entity_poly.pdbx_strand_id
1 'polypeptide(L)' 'MDFRIAEVTLDEGSIVRWNPEIDRERRVAIYDLLESNHFAPASKLAGPYRLRLEIQ' A
#
# COMPACT_ATOMS: atom_id res chain seq x y z
N MET A 1 -4.98 14.40 14.76
CA MET A 1 -5.58 13.23 14.09
C MET A 1 -4.63 12.84 12.98
N ASP A 2 -3.93 11.72 13.13
CA ASP A 2 -2.91 11.28 12.17
C ASP A 2 -3.58 10.45 11.07
N PHE A 3 -3.71 11.05 9.89
CA PHE A 3 -4.25 10.42 8.68
C PHE A 3 -3.13 9.73 7.90
N ARG A 4 -2.40 8.83 8.56
CA ARG A 4 -1.26 8.12 7.96
C ARG A 4 -1.58 6.65 7.73
N ILE A 5 -1.11 6.15 6.59
CA ILE A 5 -1.05 4.71 6.33
C ILE A 5 0.16 4.17 7.11
N ALA A 6 -0.05 3.15 7.93
CA ALA A 6 1.03 2.47 8.64
C ALA A 6 1.52 1.23 7.88
N GLU A 7 0.68 0.64 7.04
CA GLU A 7 1.01 -0.60 6.34
C GLU A 7 0.22 -0.71 5.04
N VAL A 8 0.89 -1.17 3.98
CA VAL A 8 0.28 -1.53 2.69
C VAL A 8 0.69 -2.97 2.38
N THR A 9 -0.30 -3.84 2.15
CA THR A 9 -0.12 -5.24 1.78
C THR A 9 -0.69 -5.49 0.38
N LEU A 10 -0.09 -6.41 -0.37
CA LEU A 10 -0.57 -6.84 -1.69
C LEU A 10 -1.06 -8.28 -1.58
N ASP A 11 -2.18 -8.61 -2.23
CA ASP A 11 -2.75 -9.96 -2.20
C ASP A 11 -1.91 -10.99 -2.98
N GLU A 12 -1.58 -12.12 -2.33
CA GLU A 12 -0.73 -13.17 -2.89
C GLU A 12 -1.33 -13.88 -4.11
N GLY A 13 -2.64 -13.82 -4.33
CA GLY A 13 -3.31 -14.40 -5.50
C GLY A 13 -2.90 -13.74 -6.82
N SER A 14 -2.53 -12.46 -6.79
CA SER A 14 -1.94 -11.76 -7.94
C SER A 14 -0.44 -12.02 -8.10
N ILE A 15 0.24 -12.64 -7.11
CA ILE A 15 1.71 -12.64 -6.93
C ILE A 15 2.38 -13.95 -7.40
N VAL A 16 1.69 -14.83 -8.13
CA VAL A 16 2.15 -16.23 -8.31
C VAL A 16 3.45 -16.39 -9.13
N ARG A 17 3.88 -15.45 -9.98
CA ARG A 17 5.23 -15.46 -10.58
C ARG A 17 5.70 -14.06 -11.00
N TRP A 18 6.66 -13.50 -10.30
CA TRP A 18 7.19 -12.18 -10.64
C TRP A 18 8.72 -12.19 -10.68
N ASN A 19 9.27 -11.68 -11.77
CA ASN A 19 10.72 -11.56 -11.98
C ASN A 19 11.34 -10.65 -10.90
N PRO A 20 12.63 -10.82 -10.57
CA PRO A 20 13.34 -10.01 -9.55
C PRO A 20 13.31 -8.50 -9.81
N GLU A 21 13.13 -8.08 -11.07
CA GLU A 21 12.94 -6.68 -11.42
C GLU A 21 11.62 -6.10 -10.89
N ILE A 22 10.55 -6.89 -10.90
CA ILE A 22 9.23 -6.44 -10.45
C ILE A 22 9.16 -6.34 -8.92
N ASP A 23 9.90 -7.17 -8.20
CA ASP A 23 10.06 -6.99 -6.75
C ASP A 23 10.73 -5.65 -6.39
N ARG A 24 11.73 -5.25 -7.20
CA ARG A 24 12.43 -3.98 -7.03
C ARG A 24 11.48 -2.81 -7.29
N GLU A 25 10.74 -2.82 -8.39
CA GLU A 25 9.78 -1.77 -8.72
C GLU A 25 8.65 -1.67 -7.68
N ARG A 26 8.13 -2.82 -7.21
CA ARG A 26 7.15 -2.87 -6.12
C ARG A 26 7.66 -2.19 -4.86
N ARG A 27 8.88 -2.50 -4.43
CA ARG A 27 9.41 -1.92 -3.19
C ARG A 27 9.49 -0.40 -3.30
N VAL A 28 9.90 0.10 -4.46
CA VAL A 28 9.90 1.53 -4.76
C VAL A 28 8.47 2.09 -4.76
N ALA A 29 7.51 1.43 -5.42
CA ALA A 29 6.13 1.89 -5.46
C ALA A 29 5.44 1.89 -4.07
N ILE A 30 5.69 0.88 -3.23
CA ILE A 30 5.18 0.86 -1.84
C ILE A 30 5.82 1.98 -1.02
N TYR A 31 7.13 2.21 -1.17
CA TYR A 31 7.82 3.31 -0.49
C TYR A 31 7.25 4.67 -0.91
N ASP A 32 7.07 4.90 -2.21
CA ASP A 32 6.48 6.12 -2.74
C ASP A 32 5.04 6.33 -2.24
N LEU A 33 4.23 5.25 -2.24
CA LEU A 33 2.89 5.30 -1.67
C LEU A 33 2.93 5.64 -0.17
N LEU A 34 3.87 5.13 0.61
CA LEU A 34 3.97 5.43 2.04
C LEU A 34 4.51 6.84 2.33
N GLU A 35 5.44 7.35 1.53
CA GLU A 35 6.00 8.70 1.71
C GLU A 35 5.11 9.81 1.15
N SER A 36 4.42 9.57 0.03
CA SER A 36 3.62 10.59 -0.68
C SER A 36 2.09 10.42 -0.59
N ASN A 37 1.53 9.34 0.02
CA ASN A 37 0.07 9.29 0.17
C ASN A 37 -0.44 10.19 1.29
N HIS A 38 -1.37 11.06 0.92
CA HIS A 38 -2.30 11.68 1.83
C HIS A 38 -3.60 10.87 1.87
N PHE A 39 -3.68 9.87 2.75
CA PHE A 39 -4.87 9.03 2.89
C PHE A 39 -5.81 9.59 3.96
N ALA A 40 -6.83 10.33 3.52
CA ALA A 40 -7.88 10.84 4.39
C ALA A 40 -9.21 10.15 4.04
N PRO A 41 -9.60 9.07 4.75
CA PRO A 41 -10.90 8.45 4.51
C PRO A 41 -12.02 9.42 4.89
N ALA A 42 -13.02 9.53 4.02
CA ALA A 42 -14.16 10.44 4.21
C ALA A 42 -14.95 10.16 5.51
N SER A 43 -14.79 8.99 6.10
CA SER A 43 -15.47 8.53 7.31
C SER A 43 -15.00 9.21 8.60
N LYS A 44 -14.04 10.15 8.57
CA LYS A 44 -13.47 10.81 9.77
C LYS A 44 -12.93 9.84 10.83
N LEU A 45 -12.74 8.57 10.48
CA LEU A 45 -12.08 7.60 11.34
C LEU A 45 -10.66 8.11 11.60
N ALA A 46 -10.14 7.84 12.79
CA ALA A 46 -8.76 8.18 13.13
C ALA A 46 -7.87 6.99 12.79
N GLY A 47 -6.72 7.25 12.14
CA GLY A 47 -5.72 6.25 11.81
C GLY A 47 -4.94 5.75 13.04
N PRO A 48 -3.91 4.91 12.83
CA PRO A 48 -3.28 4.58 11.55
C PRO A 48 -4.06 3.55 10.71
N TYR A 49 -3.91 3.63 9.38
CA TYR A 49 -4.59 2.74 8.44
C TYR A 49 -3.70 1.59 7.96
N ARG A 50 -4.31 0.43 7.78
CA ARG A 50 -3.72 -0.69 7.04
C ARG A 50 -4.48 -0.86 5.74
N LEU A 51 -3.78 -0.80 4.62
CA LEU A 51 -4.34 -0.98 3.28
C LEU A 51 -3.97 -2.36 2.75
N ARG A 52 -4.93 -3.02 2.12
CA ARG A 52 -4.72 -4.20 1.29
C ARG A 52 -5.05 -3.80 -0.14
N LEU A 53 -4.09 -3.96 -1.04
CA LEU A 53 -4.24 -3.71 -2.47
C LEU A 53 -4.36 -5.05 -3.19
N GLU A 54 -5.37 -5.17 -4.04
CA GLU A 54 -5.63 -6.35 -4.86
C GLU A 54 -5.92 -5.90 -6.29
N ILE A 55 -5.50 -6.71 -7.26
CA ILE A 55 -5.83 -6.50 -8.68
C ILE A 55 -6.96 -7.48 -9.00
N GLN A 56 -8.14 -6.94 -9.35
CA GLN A 56 -9.28 -7.73 -9.86
C GLN A 56 -9.26 -7.83 -11.39
#